data_AF-A0A963I3F4-F1
#
_entry.id   AF-A0A963I3F4-F1
#
_cell.length_a   1.000
_cell.length_b   1.000
_cell.length_c   1.000
_cell.angle_alpha   90.00
_cell.angle_beta   90.00
_cell.angle_gamma   90.00
#
_symmetry.space_group_name_H-M   'P 1'
#
loop_
_entity.id
_entity.type
_entity.pdbx_description
1 polymer ?
#
loop_
_entity_poly.entity_id
_entity_poly.type
_entity_poly.pdbx_seq_one_letter_code
_entity_poly.pdbx_strand_id
1 'polypeptide(L)'
;MAISLPFSNRAAGGGEEQASAGASRAGSRGAAKSASERLKLLGLVFAGLMIAFMGLMVLSGRDADRATLYVDTVGQMRTLSQRIAKAAQLALSGKEIAFGELRESRDEFAKLYVGLHDGGEMMGRSAPALSGHALELLQKVGETWTRVDASSGRLLDQQGNLTKLNASVELINDENASLLERTEQLAAILSQGGASGRDLSDANRLTMLTQRIAKNANAMRVADAVDPEASFLLGKDTNTFREILERLK
;
A
#
# COMPACT_ATOMS: atom_id res chain seq x y z
N MET A 1 6.16 50.54 -30.42
CA MET A 1 7.06 50.26 -31.56
C MET A 1 6.16 49.93 -32.74
N ALA A 2 5.94 50.91 -33.61
CA ALA A 2 5.09 50.83 -34.80
C ALA A 2 5.99 50.60 -36.02
N ILE A 3 5.65 49.65 -36.88
CA ILE A 3 6.22 49.55 -38.24
C ILE A 3 5.09 49.23 -39.22
N SER A 4 5.18 49.89 -40.37
CA SER A 4 4.14 50.32 -41.27
C SER A 4 4.34 49.66 -42.65
N LEU A 5 3.24 49.19 -43.27
CA LEU A 5 2.88 49.28 -44.72
C LEU A 5 3.76 48.52 -45.76
N PRO A 6 3.27 48.21 -47.00
CA PRO A 6 2.40 49.06 -47.83
C PRO A 6 1.26 48.46 -48.67
N PHE A 7 0.43 49.42 -49.09
CA PHE A 7 -0.64 49.42 -50.08
C PHE A 7 -0.20 48.98 -51.49
N SER A 8 -1.14 48.42 -52.25
CA SER A 8 -1.22 48.66 -53.69
C SER A 8 -2.63 49.13 -54.05
N ASN A 9 -2.66 50.28 -54.73
CA ASN A 9 -3.82 51.07 -55.11
C ASN A 9 -3.95 51.02 -56.63
N ARG A 10 -5.17 50.85 -57.17
CA ARG A 10 -5.50 51.33 -58.51
C ARG A 10 -6.99 51.69 -58.59
N ALA A 11 -7.24 52.99 -58.59
CA ALA A 11 -8.49 53.61 -59.00
C ALA A 11 -8.51 53.81 -60.53
N ALA A 12 -9.70 53.79 -61.13
CA ALA A 12 -10.30 54.90 -61.90
C ALA A 12 -11.18 54.41 -63.06
N GLY A 13 -12.44 54.89 -63.07
CA GLY A 13 -13.02 55.60 -64.21
C GLY A 13 -13.90 54.83 -65.21
N GLY A 14 -15.22 55.01 -65.08
CA GLY A 14 -16.02 55.81 -66.03
C GLY A 14 -16.53 55.19 -67.35
N GLY A 15 -17.83 55.43 -67.62
CA GLY A 15 -18.52 55.36 -68.92
C GLY A 15 -19.56 54.22 -69.00
N GLU A 16 -20.89 54.47 -68.94
CA GLU A 16 -21.75 54.90 -70.08
C GLU A 16 -21.68 53.90 -71.25
N GLU A 17 -22.75 53.38 -71.88
CA GLU A 17 -24.18 53.65 -71.92
C GLU A 17 -24.80 52.55 -72.83
N GLN A 18 -26.12 52.50 -72.87
CA GLN A 18 -26.99 52.00 -73.96
C GLN A 18 -27.42 50.52 -74.02
N ALA A 19 -28.71 50.41 -73.68
CA ALA A 19 -29.70 49.45 -74.13
C ALA A 19 -29.59 48.98 -75.59
N SER A 20 -29.92 47.72 -75.85
CA SER A 20 -31.18 47.31 -76.48
C SER A 20 -31.11 45.88 -77.05
N ALA A 21 -32.30 45.34 -77.32
CA ALA A 21 -32.60 44.21 -78.22
C ALA A 21 -32.45 42.77 -77.70
N GLY A 22 -33.55 42.29 -77.14
CA GLY A 22 -34.27 41.05 -77.46
C GLY A 22 -33.55 39.86 -78.10
N ALA A 23 -33.73 38.68 -77.49
CA ALA A 23 -34.44 37.53 -78.08
C ALA A 23 -34.30 36.28 -77.17
N SER A 24 -35.43 35.67 -76.83
CA SER A 24 -35.54 34.41 -76.10
C SER A 24 -34.83 33.26 -76.82
N ARG A 25 -34.09 32.43 -76.06
CA ARG A 25 -34.00 30.98 -76.31
C ARG A 25 -33.70 30.21 -75.02
N ALA A 26 -34.30 29.03 -74.97
CA ALA A 26 -34.49 28.20 -73.81
C ALA A 26 -33.20 27.58 -73.24
N GLY A 27 -33.19 27.47 -71.90
CA GLY A 27 -32.91 26.19 -71.24
C GLY A 27 -31.51 26.00 -70.66
N SER A 28 -31.41 26.12 -69.33
CA SER A 28 -30.88 25.01 -68.53
C SER A 28 -31.57 24.98 -67.16
N ARG A 29 -32.27 23.88 -66.90
CA ARG A 29 -32.85 23.54 -65.60
C ARG A 29 -31.70 23.28 -64.63
N GLY A 30 -31.29 24.29 -63.88
CA GLY A 30 -30.64 24.09 -62.59
C GLY A 30 -31.72 23.94 -61.55
N ALA A 31 -32.18 22.70 -61.30
CA ALA A 31 -33.07 22.43 -60.17
C ALA A 31 -32.36 22.90 -58.89
N ALA A 32 -32.73 24.08 -58.40
CA ALA A 32 -32.40 24.49 -57.05
C ALA A 32 -33.08 23.46 -56.14
N LYS A 33 -32.33 22.43 -55.73
CA LYS A 33 -32.77 21.46 -54.72
C LYS A 33 -33.44 22.26 -53.62
N SER A 34 -34.76 22.06 -53.45
CA SER A 34 -35.61 22.96 -52.68
C SER A 34 -35.02 23.12 -51.27
N ALA A 35 -35.22 24.27 -50.62
CA ALA A 35 -34.72 24.49 -49.27
C ALA A 35 -35.06 23.34 -48.30
N SER A 36 -36.19 22.64 -48.55
CA SER A 36 -36.60 21.43 -47.85
C SER A 36 -35.67 20.22 -48.05
N GLU A 37 -35.15 19.98 -49.26
CA GLU A 37 -34.20 18.89 -49.53
C GLU A 37 -32.84 19.14 -48.90
N ARG A 38 -32.38 20.39 -48.90
CA ARG A 38 -31.13 20.80 -48.22
C ARG A 38 -31.25 20.66 -46.71
N LEU A 39 -32.41 21.01 -46.13
CA LEU A 39 -32.69 20.80 -44.71
C LEU A 39 -32.73 19.32 -44.32
N LYS A 40 -33.35 18.48 -45.16
CA LYS A 40 -33.38 17.01 -44.96
C LYS A 40 -31.99 16.39 -45.04
N LEU A 41 -31.17 16.81 -46.00
CA LEU A 41 -29.78 16.35 -46.13
C LEU A 41 -28.93 16.79 -44.93
N LEU A 42 -29.11 18.03 -44.48
CA LEU A 42 -28.40 18.58 -43.32
C LEU A 42 -28.81 17.86 -42.02
N GLY A 43 -30.09 17.54 -41.86
CA GLY A 43 -30.60 16.75 -40.74
C GLY A 43 -30.04 15.32 -40.70
N LEU A 44 -29.90 14.67 -41.86
CA LEU A 44 -29.27 13.34 -41.97
C LEU A 44 -27.78 13.36 -41.61
N VAL A 45 -27.03 14.36 -42.08
CA VAL A 45 -25.62 14.55 -41.72
C VAL A 45 -25.46 14.83 -40.23
N PHE A 46 -26.33 15.65 -39.65
CA PHE A 46 -26.34 15.94 -38.21
C PHE A 46 -26.65 14.69 -37.37
N ALA A 47 -27.60 13.86 -37.79
CA ALA A 47 -27.91 12.59 -37.13
C ALA A 47 -26.73 11.60 -37.20
N GLY A 48 -26.04 11.51 -38.34
CA GLY A 48 -24.84 10.69 -38.48
C GLY A 48 -23.70 11.16 -37.58
N LEU A 49 -23.50 12.47 -37.47
CA LEU A 49 -22.53 13.09 -36.55
C LEU A 49 -22.88 12.81 -35.08
N MET A 50 -24.16 12.84 -34.70
CA MET A 50 -24.60 12.50 -33.35
C MET A 50 -24.36 11.04 -32.99
N ILE A 51 -24.58 10.11 -33.92
CA ILE A 51 -24.29 8.68 -33.69
C ILE A 51 -22.78 8.45 -33.57
N ALA A 52 -21.98 9.08 -34.41
CA ALA A 52 -20.52 9.02 -34.33
C ALA A 52 -20.00 9.62 -33.02
N PHE A 53 -20.58 10.74 -32.57
CA PHE A 53 -20.26 11.37 -31.29
C PHE A 53 -20.65 10.49 -30.09
N MET A 54 -21.82 9.86 -30.13
CA MET A 54 -22.27 8.90 -29.13
C MET A 54 -21.36 7.66 -29.08
N GLY A 55 -20.94 7.15 -30.25
CA GLY A 55 -19.96 6.07 -30.36
C GLY A 55 -18.61 6.43 -29.76
N LEU A 56 -18.10 7.64 -30.04
CA LEU A 56 -16.87 8.15 -29.44
C LEU A 56 -17.02 8.33 -27.92
N MET A 57 -18.15 8.84 -27.43
CA MET A 57 -18.39 9.04 -26.00
C MET A 57 -18.45 7.72 -25.22
N VAL A 58 -19.01 6.66 -25.80
CA VAL A 58 -19.00 5.31 -25.21
C VAL A 58 -17.60 4.68 -25.20
N LEU A 59 -16.77 4.98 -26.20
CA LEU A 59 -15.36 4.56 -26.23
C LEU A 59 -14.53 5.34 -25.20
N SER A 60 -14.67 6.67 -25.14
CA SER A 60 -13.94 7.54 -24.21
C SER A 60 -14.39 7.40 -22.74
N GLY A 61 -15.67 7.09 -22.48
CA GLY A 61 -16.15 6.78 -21.13
C GLY A 61 -15.58 5.47 -20.59
N ARG A 62 -15.36 4.48 -21.46
CA ARG A 62 -14.71 3.21 -21.11
C ARG A 62 -13.22 3.37 -20.82
N ASP A 63 -12.54 4.31 -21.46
CA ASP A 63 -11.11 4.56 -21.24
C ASP A 63 -10.84 5.34 -19.95
N ALA A 64 -11.72 6.29 -19.59
CA ALA A 64 -11.67 6.97 -18.30
C ALA A 64 -11.92 6.01 -17.13
N ASP A 65 -12.95 5.16 -17.21
CA ASP A 65 -13.29 4.20 -16.15
C ASP A 65 -12.21 3.12 -15.94
N ARG A 66 -11.53 2.70 -17.02
CA ARG A 66 -10.42 1.73 -16.96
C ARG A 66 -9.15 2.35 -16.41
N ALA A 67 -8.78 3.56 -16.85
CA ALA A 67 -7.64 4.28 -16.30
C ALA A 67 -7.82 4.52 -14.79
N THR A 68 -9.03 4.87 -14.36
CA THR A 68 -9.36 5.00 -12.93
C THR A 68 -9.21 3.67 -12.19
N LEU A 69 -9.68 2.54 -12.73
CA LEU A 69 -9.50 1.22 -12.09
C LEU A 69 -8.03 0.84 -11.90
N TYR A 70 -7.18 1.03 -12.91
CA TYR A 70 -5.74 0.71 -12.78
C TYR A 70 -5.05 1.62 -11.76
N VAL A 71 -5.34 2.92 -11.78
CA VAL A 71 -4.79 3.88 -10.82
C VAL A 71 -5.27 3.58 -9.40
N ASP A 72 -6.55 3.26 -9.21
CA ASP A 72 -7.12 2.86 -7.91
C ASP A 72 -6.47 1.58 -7.40
N THR A 73 -6.24 0.60 -8.28
CA THR A 73 -5.62 -0.68 -7.94
C THR A 73 -4.18 -0.48 -7.48
N VAL A 74 -3.39 0.29 -8.23
CA VAL A 74 -2.02 0.64 -7.83
C VAL A 74 -2.00 1.46 -6.54
N GLY A 75 -2.95 2.37 -6.37
CA GLY A 75 -3.15 3.13 -5.13
C GLY A 75 -3.38 2.21 -3.93
N GLN A 76 -4.25 1.21 -4.07
CA GLN A 76 -4.49 0.22 -3.02
C GLN A 76 -3.28 -0.67 -2.76
N MET A 77 -2.57 -1.12 -3.80
CA MET A 77 -1.32 -1.88 -3.63
C MET A 77 -0.29 -1.09 -2.81
N ARG A 78 -0.21 0.23 -2.99
CA ARG A 78 0.64 1.11 -2.17
C ARG A 78 0.21 1.14 -0.71
N THR A 79 -1.10 1.28 -0.43
CA THR A 79 -1.59 1.24 0.95
C THR A 79 -1.37 -0.14 1.58
N LEU A 80 -1.61 -1.21 0.83
CA LEU A 80 -1.39 -2.59 1.27
C LEU A 80 0.09 -2.86 1.57
N SER A 81 1.03 -2.36 0.77
CA SER A 81 2.46 -2.53 1.06
C SER A 81 2.88 -1.84 2.36
N GLN A 82 2.30 -0.68 2.67
CA GLN A 82 2.49 0.00 3.96
C GLN A 82 1.84 -0.79 5.10
N ARG A 83 0.63 -1.33 4.89
CA ARG A 83 -0.07 -2.16 5.88
C ARG A 83 0.72 -3.43 6.17
N ILE A 84 1.29 -4.09 5.16
CA ILE A 84 2.21 -5.24 5.29
C ILE A 84 3.43 -4.85 6.14
N ALA A 85 4.11 -3.75 5.83
CA ALA A 85 5.29 -3.33 6.57
C ALA A 85 4.98 -3.09 8.05
N LYS A 86 3.89 -2.36 8.34
CA LYS A 86 3.43 -2.10 9.71
C LYS A 86 3.03 -3.39 10.43
N ALA A 87 2.21 -4.21 9.79
CA ALA A 87 1.73 -5.46 10.37
C ALA A 87 2.88 -6.43 10.63
N ALA A 88 3.87 -6.51 9.72
CA ALA A 88 5.07 -7.30 9.90
C ALA A 88 5.87 -6.86 11.14
N GLN A 89 6.07 -5.55 11.33
CA GLN A 89 6.76 -5.02 12.52
C GLN A 89 6.03 -5.39 13.81
N LEU A 90 4.71 -5.25 13.84
CA LEU A 90 3.89 -5.59 15.00
C LEU A 90 3.84 -7.10 15.27
N ALA A 91 3.78 -7.91 14.21
CA ALA A 91 3.79 -9.36 14.27
C ALA A 91 5.16 -9.88 14.75
N LEU A 92 6.28 -9.27 14.36
CA LEU A 92 7.61 -9.58 14.90
C LEU A 92 7.68 -9.36 16.43
N SER A 93 6.93 -8.40 16.96
CA SER A 93 6.79 -8.21 18.42
C SER A 93 5.77 -9.17 19.06
N GLY A 94 5.24 -10.15 18.33
CA GLY A 94 4.33 -11.18 18.83
C GLY A 94 2.88 -10.73 19.01
N LYS A 95 2.46 -9.61 18.40
CA LYS A 95 1.06 -9.16 18.47
C LYS A 95 0.16 -10.02 17.58
N GLU A 96 -0.70 -10.81 18.20
CA GLU A 96 -1.54 -11.79 17.50
C GLU A 96 -2.41 -11.19 16.38
N ILE A 97 -3.08 -10.06 16.66
CA ILE A 97 -3.95 -9.37 15.69
C ILE A 97 -3.17 -8.99 14.42
N ALA A 98 -1.90 -8.60 14.55
CA ALA A 98 -1.08 -8.15 13.43
C ALA A 98 -0.76 -9.27 12.43
N PHE A 99 -0.73 -10.54 12.86
CA PHE A 99 -0.58 -11.66 11.93
C PHE A 99 -1.79 -11.81 11.00
N GLY A 100 -3.00 -11.55 11.53
CA GLY A 100 -4.22 -11.51 10.72
C GLY A 100 -4.16 -10.40 9.66
N GLU A 101 -3.82 -9.18 10.09
CA GLU A 101 -3.66 -8.03 9.21
C GLU A 101 -2.60 -8.27 8.14
N LEU A 102 -1.46 -8.88 8.51
CA LEU A 102 -0.38 -9.22 7.58
C LEU A 102 -0.86 -10.19 6.49
N ARG A 103 -1.52 -11.29 6.89
CA ARG A 103 -2.06 -12.29 5.97
C ARG A 103 -3.07 -11.67 5.00
N GLU A 104 -4.05 -10.93 5.53
CA GLU A 104 -5.07 -10.28 4.71
C GLU A 104 -4.46 -9.30 3.71
N SER A 105 -3.52 -8.46 4.16
CA SER A 105 -2.85 -7.49 3.30
C SER A 105 -2.04 -8.16 2.20
N ARG A 106 -1.33 -9.23 2.56
CA ARG A 106 -0.49 -10.01 1.65
C ARG A 106 -1.33 -10.66 0.56
N ASP A 107 -2.39 -11.34 0.98
CA ASP A 107 -3.27 -12.09 0.07
C ASP A 107 -4.02 -11.13 -0.86
N GLU A 108 -4.45 -9.97 -0.36
CA GLU A 108 -5.09 -8.96 -1.20
C GLU A 108 -4.11 -8.32 -2.19
N PHE A 109 -2.88 -8.00 -1.76
CA PHE A 109 -1.85 -7.51 -2.67
C PHE A 109 -1.56 -8.53 -3.78
N ALA A 110 -1.46 -9.83 -3.43
CA ALA A 110 -1.23 -10.90 -4.39
C ALA A 110 -2.34 -10.97 -5.45
N LYS A 111 -3.62 -10.88 -5.03
CA LYS A 111 -4.76 -10.86 -5.95
C LYS A 111 -4.71 -9.67 -6.89
N LEU A 112 -4.47 -8.47 -6.37
CA LEU A 112 -4.36 -7.26 -7.20
C LEU A 112 -3.19 -7.33 -8.17
N TYR A 113 -2.04 -7.87 -7.74
CA TYR A 113 -0.88 -8.10 -8.61
C TYR A 113 -1.22 -9.04 -9.78
N VAL A 114 -1.84 -10.20 -9.48
CA VAL A 114 -2.27 -11.16 -10.51
C VAL A 114 -3.30 -10.53 -11.45
N GLY A 115 -4.29 -9.80 -10.91
CA GLY A 115 -5.28 -9.11 -11.73
C GLY A 115 -4.67 -8.08 -12.68
N LEU A 116 -3.65 -7.34 -12.25
CA LEU A 116 -2.92 -6.40 -13.12
C LEU A 116 -2.03 -7.12 -14.14
N HIS A 117 -1.44 -8.26 -13.79
CA HIS A 117 -0.48 -9.00 -14.62
C HIS A 117 -1.17 -9.88 -15.68
N ASP A 118 -2.13 -10.69 -15.26
CA ASP A 118 -2.81 -11.70 -16.11
C ASP A 118 -4.16 -11.21 -16.63
N GLY A 119 -4.69 -10.12 -16.05
CA GLY A 119 -6.07 -9.71 -16.24
C GLY A 119 -7.02 -10.53 -15.39
N GLY A 120 -8.27 -10.06 -15.27
CA GLY A 120 -9.28 -10.73 -14.47
C GLY A 120 -10.12 -9.74 -13.68
N GLU A 121 -10.67 -10.20 -12.57
CA GLU A 121 -11.49 -9.37 -11.69
C GLU A 121 -10.61 -8.68 -10.63
N MET A 122 -10.69 -7.36 -10.60
CA MET A 122 -10.05 -6.51 -9.60
C MET A 122 -11.10 -5.56 -9.04
N MET A 123 -11.25 -5.49 -7.72
CA MET A 123 -12.18 -4.56 -7.08
C MET A 123 -13.62 -4.68 -7.60
N GLY A 124 -14.10 -5.90 -7.85
CA GLY A 124 -15.45 -6.16 -8.38
C GLY A 124 -15.64 -5.77 -9.86
N ARG A 125 -14.56 -5.45 -10.57
CA ARG A 125 -14.57 -5.03 -11.99
C ARG A 125 -13.61 -5.88 -12.79
N SER A 126 -14.06 -6.42 -13.92
CA SER A 126 -13.20 -7.16 -14.83
C SER A 126 -12.41 -6.21 -15.74
N ALA A 127 -11.11 -6.42 -15.84
CA ALA A 127 -10.23 -5.67 -16.73
C ALA A 127 -9.14 -6.57 -17.34
N PRO A 128 -8.66 -6.25 -18.55
CA PRO A 128 -7.56 -6.99 -19.17
C PRO A 128 -6.25 -6.74 -18.42
N ALA A 129 -5.26 -7.60 -18.68
CA ALA A 129 -3.88 -7.42 -18.24
C ALA A 129 -3.32 -6.06 -18.65
N LEU A 130 -2.42 -5.51 -17.83
CA LEU A 130 -1.57 -4.41 -18.24
C LEU A 130 -0.72 -4.81 -19.44
N SER A 131 -0.41 -3.85 -20.32
CA SER A 131 0.40 -4.07 -21.51
C SER A 131 1.39 -2.93 -21.74
N GLY A 132 2.38 -3.18 -22.61
CA GLY A 132 3.45 -2.24 -22.90
C GLY A 132 4.25 -1.85 -21.65
N HIS A 133 4.59 -0.56 -21.54
CA HIS A 133 5.46 -0.06 -20.48
C HIS A 133 4.90 -0.25 -19.05
N ALA A 134 3.57 -0.24 -18.89
CA ALA A 134 2.95 -0.44 -17.57
C ALA A 134 3.19 -1.86 -17.04
N LEU A 135 3.21 -2.87 -17.93
CA LEU A 135 3.53 -4.24 -17.56
C LEU A 135 5.00 -4.39 -17.15
N GLU A 136 5.93 -3.72 -17.84
CA GLU A 136 7.36 -3.71 -17.48
C GLU A 136 7.58 -3.12 -16.08
N LEU A 137 6.85 -2.06 -15.73
CA LEU A 137 6.90 -1.47 -14.39
C LEU A 137 6.30 -2.40 -13.34
N LEU A 138 5.18 -3.07 -13.64
CA LEU A 138 4.56 -4.06 -12.76
C LEU A 138 5.51 -5.23 -12.49
N GLN A 139 6.23 -5.72 -13.49
CA GLN A 139 7.20 -6.82 -13.32
C GLN A 139 8.31 -6.45 -12.32
N LYS A 140 8.81 -5.21 -12.35
CA LYS A 140 9.76 -4.71 -11.33
C LYS A 140 9.17 -4.71 -9.92
N VAL A 141 7.88 -4.39 -9.79
CA VAL A 141 7.15 -4.53 -8.52
C VAL A 141 7.08 -6.01 -8.12
N GLY A 142 6.83 -6.91 -9.06
CA GLY A 142 6.79 -8.36 -8.87
C GLY A 142 8.09 -8.97 -8.31
N GLU A 143 9.24 -8.50 -8.77
CA GLU A 143 10.55 -8.93 -8.25
C GLU A 143 10.71 -8.60 -6.77
N THR A 144 10.26 -7.42 -6.35
CA THR A 144 10.29 -7.01 -4.94
C THR A 144 9.21 -7.73 -4.15
N TRP A 145 8.02 -7.87 -4.74
CA TRP A 145 6.89 -8.56 -4.14
C TRP A 145 7.23 -9.99 -3.77
N THR A 146 7.90 -10.74 -4.63
CA THR A 146 8.29 -12.14 -4.36
C THR A 146 9.10 -12.28 -3.06
N ARG A 147 10.01 -11.34 -2.79
CA ARG A 147 10.79 -11.31 -1.54
C ARG A 147 9.94 -10.95 -0.34
N VAL A 148 9.04 -9.98 -0.48
CA VAL A 148 8.11 -9.55 0.58
C VAL A 148 7.14 -10.67 0.91
N ASP A 149 6.60 -11.34 -0.10
CA ASP A 149 5.66 -12.45 0.02
C ASP A 149 6.27 -13.62 0.77
N ALA A 150 7.46 -14.06 0.34
CA ALA A 150 8.19 -15.13 1.00
C ALA A 150 8.55 -14.79 2.45
N SER A 151 8.94 -13.54 2.73
CA SER A 151 9.28 -13.10 4.09
C SER A 151 8.06 -12.99 4.99
N SER A 152 6.94 -12.52 4.44
CA SER A 152 5.64 -12.48 5.14
C SER A 152 5.15 -13.89 5.44
N GLY A 153 5.31 -14.84 4.50
CA GLY A 153 5.01 -16.26 4.72
C GLY A 153 5.81 -16.85 5.88
N ARG A 154 7.14 -16.68 5.88
CA ARG A 154 7.98 -17.15 7.00
C ARG A 154 7.58 -16.52 8.34
N LEU A 155 7.20 -15.24 8.36
CA LEU A 155 6.74 -14.59 9.57
C LEU A 155 5.41 -15.19 10.06
N LEU A 156 4.45 -15.44 9.16
CA LEU A 156 3.19 -16.10 9.48
C LEU A 156 3.41 -17.52 10.03
N ASP A 157 4.38 -18.27 9.47
CA ASP A 157 4.74 -19.61 9.98
C ASP A 157 5.27 -19.57 11.42
N GLN A 158 5.90 -18.47 11.82
CA GLN A 158 6.44 -18.25 13.16
C GLN A 158 5.42 -17.65 14.14
N GLN A 159 4.16 -17.43 13.74
CA GLN A 159 3.12 -16.81 14.58
C GLN A 159 3.05 -17.44 15.97
N GLY A 160 3.02 -18.77 16.05
CA GLY A 160 2.93 -19.48 17.33
C GLY A 160 4.13 -19.25 18.25
N ASN A 161 5.34 -19.21 17.68
CA ASN A 161 6.56 -19.02 18.45
C ASN A 161 6.68 -17.59 18.98
N LEU A 162 6.40 -16.60 18.12
CA LEU A 162 6.46 -15.18 18.49
C LEU A 162 5.38 -14.79 19.51
N THR A 163 4.17 -15.32 19.37
CA THR A 163 3.09 -15.08 20.34
C THR A 163 3.41 -15.70 21.70
N LYS A 164 3.96 -16.93 21.73
CA LYS A 164 4.43 -17.59 22.97
C LYS A 164 5.58 -16.82 23.62
N LEU A 165 6.55 -16.37 22.85
CA LEU A 165 7.64 -15.54 23.35
C LEU A 165 7.10 -14.27 24.00
N ASN A 166 6.20 -13.56 23.30
CA ASN A 166 5.57 -12.35 23.83
C ASN A 166 4.84 -12.60 25.16
N ALA A 167 4.02 -13.66 25.23
CA ALA A 167 3.31 -14.04 26.45
C ALA A 167 4.26 -14.41 27.60
N SER A 168 5.39 -15.05 27.29
CA SER A 168 6.41 -15.39 28.30
C SER A 168 7.09 -14.15 28.86
N VAL A 169 7.39 -13.16 28.00
CA VAL A 169 7.97 -11.88 28.45
C VAL A 169 6.96 -11.07 29.26
N GLU A 170 5.68 -11.07 28.87
CA GLU A 170 4.60 -10.45 29.66
C GLU A 170 4.48 -11.09 31.04
N LEU A 171 4.48 -12.42 31.12
CA LEU A 171 4.47 -13.13 32.40
C LEU A 171 5.68 -12.78 33.28
N ILE A 172 6.90 -12.71 32.71
CA ILE A 172 8.10 -12.29 33.45
C ILE A 172 7.92 -10.88 34.01
N ASN A 173 7.38 -9.95 33.22
CA ASN A 173 7.16 -8.57 33.65
C ASN A 173 6.09 -8.48 34.76
N ASP A 174 4.98 -9.20 34.62
CA ASP A 174 3.89 -9.20 35.58
C ASP A 174 4.33 -9.79 36.94
N GLU A 175 5.16 -10.84 36.92
CA GLU A 175 5.69 -11.48 38.13
C GLU A 175 6.92 -10.77 38.70
N ASN A 176 7.59 -9.89 37.96
CA ASN A 176 8.86 -9.28 38.38
C ASN A 176 8.73 -8.52 39.70
N ALA A 177 7.64 -7.77 39.89
CA ALA A 177 7.41 -7.01 41.12
C ALA A 177 7.21 -7.93 42.34
N SER A 178 6.39 -8.97 42.19
CA SER A 178 6.15 -9.99 43.23
C SER A 178 7.44 -10.75 43.58
N LEU A 179 8.23 -11.13 42.56
CA LEU A 179 9.52 -11.78 42.76
C LEU A 179 10.51 -10.87 43.48
N LEU A 180 10.59 -9.60 43.09
CA LEU A 180 11.44 -8.60 43.75
C LEU A 180 11.08 -8.49 45.24
N GLU A 181 9.81 -8.23 45.56
CA GLU A 181 9.33 -8.09 46.93
C GLU A 181 9.66 -9.34 47.78
N ARG A 182 9.42 -10.54 47.23
CA ARG A 182 9.72 -11.80 47.94
C ARG A 182 11.21 -11.98 48.19
N THR A 183 12.07 -11.57 47.26
CA THR A 183 13.52 -11.63 47.46
C THR A 183 14.01 -10.61 48.49
N GLU A 184 13.41 -9.43 48.56
CA GLU A 184 13.69 -8.41 49.58
C GLU A 184 13.23 -8.87 50.97
N GLN A 185 12.04 -9.48 51.07
CA GLN A 185 11.54 -10.10 52.30
C GLN A 185 12.47 -11.21 52.79
N LEU A 186 12.96 -12.07 51.88
CA LEU A 186 13.92 -13.12 52.21
C LEU A 186 15.22 -12.52 52.76
N ALA A 187 15.77 -11.50 52.11
CA ALA A 187 16.98 -10.81 52.59
C ALA A 187 16.77 -10.20 53.99
N ALA A 188 15.61 -9.59 54.23
CA ALA A 188 15.27 -9.03 55.54
C ALA A 188 15.17 -10.12 56.63
N ILE A 189 14.52 -11.26 56.34
CA ILE A 189 14.41 -12.39 57.26
C ILE A 189 15.80 -12.96 57.60
N LEU A 190 16.64 -13.19 56.58
CA LEU A 190 18.00 -13.71 56.78
C LEU A 190 18.87 -12.73 57.60
N SER A 191 18.72 -11.43 57.36
CA SER A 191 19.43 -10.41 58.13
C SER A 191 19.00 -10.36 59.59
N GLN A 192 17.69 -10.50 59.88
CA GLN A 192 17.17 -10.51 61.26
C GLN A 192 17.49 -11.81 61.99
N GLY A 193 17.49 -12.94 61.28
CA GLY A 193 17.77 -14.27 61.81
C GLY A 193 19.25 -14.57 62.07
N GLY A 194 20.16 -13.65 61.75
CA GLY A 194 21.60 -13.85 61.93
C GLY A 194 22.20 -14.87 60.96
N ALA A 195 21.65 -14.98 59.75
CA ALA A 195 22.17 -15.87 58.71
C ALA A 195 23.62 -15.54 58.35
N SER A 196 24.32 -16.48 57.71
CA SER A 196 25.71 -16.26 57.32
C SER A 196 25.81 -15.10 56.32
N GLY A 197 26.94 -14.38 56.31
CA GLY A 197 27.16 -13.29 55.34
C GLY A 197 27.08 -13.76 53.87
N ARG A 198 27.32 -15.05 53.62
CA ARG A 198 27.14 -15.68 52.31
C ARG A 198 25.66 -15.75 51.92
N ASP A 199 24.79 -16.19 52.83
CA ASP A 199 23.36 -16.36 52.54
C ASP A 199 22.67 -15.00 52.35
N LEU A 200 23.09 -13.97 53.10
CA LEU A 200 22.63 -12.59 52.90
C LEU A 200 23.09 -12.01 51.55
N SER A 201 24.33 -12.28 51.14
CA SER A 201 24.84 -11.88 49.82
C SER A 201 24.06 -12.56 48.69
N ASP A 202 23.77 -13.85 48.85
CA ASP A 202 22.98 -14.63 47.91
C ASP A 202 21.55 -14.08 47.76
N ALA A 203 20.88 -13.72 48.86
CA ALA A 203 19.56 -13.10 48.83
C ALA A 203 19.55 -11.74 48.09
N ASN A 204 20.52 -10.87 48.37
CA ASN A 204 20.67 -9.60 47.64
C ASN A 204 20.95 -9.82 46.14
N ARG A 205 21.67 -10.90 45.79
CA ARG A 205 21.92 -11.25 44.40
C ARG A 205 20.65 -11.71 43.68
N LEU A 206 19.72 -12.39 44.37
CA LEU A 206 18.41 -12.74 43.79
C LEU A 206 17.64 -11.47 43.37
N THR A 207 17.60 -10.44 44.21
CA THR A 207 16.98 -9.14 43.92
C THR A 207 17.54 -8.50 42.64
N MET A 208 18.86 -8.53 42.47
CA MET A 208 19.49 -8.04 41.23
C MET A 208 19.17 -8.91 40.01
N LEU A 209 19.07 -10.22 40.19
CA LEU A 209 18.76 -11.17 39.13
C LEU A 209 17.33 -11.02 38.62
N THR A 210 16.33 -10.72 39.47
CA THR A 210 14.94 -10.48 39.00
C THR A 210 14.91 -9.33 37.98
N GLN A 211 15.57 -8.22 38.31
CA GLN A 211 15.64 -7.05 37.42
C GLN A 211 16.41 -7.34 36.13
N ARG A 212 17.53 -8.08 36.21
CA ARG A 212 18.30 -8.46 35.02
C ARG A 212 17.53 -9.42 34.12
N ILE A 213 16.80 -10.39 34.69
CA ILE A 213 15.92 -11.31 33.96
C ILE A 213 14.84 -10.52 33.21
N ALA A 214 14.12 -9.62 33.89
CA ALA A 214 13.09 -8.80 33.25
C ALA A 214 13.69 -7.90 32.15
N LYS A 215 14.81 -7.24 32.41
CA LYS A 215 15.51 -6.41 31.40
C LYS A 215 15.87 -7.22 30.15
N ASN A 216 16.49 -8.40 30.33
CA ASN A 216 16.95 -9.24 29.22
C ASN A 216 15.78 -9.88 28.45
N ALA A 217 14.70 -10.24 29.15
CA ALA A 217 13.47 -10.73 28.52
C ALA A 217 12.83 -9.66 27.62
N ASN A 218 12.78 -8.40 28.05
CA ASN A 218 12.25 -7.31 27.23
C ASN A 218 13.11 -7.03 25.98
N ALA A 219 14.43 -7.21 26.06
CA ALA A 219 15.31 -7.08 24.91
C ALA A 219 15.02 -8.11 23.81
N MET A 220 14.39 -9.25 24.13
CA MET A 220 13.98 -10.25 23.13
C MET A 220 12.77 -9.84 22.27
N ARG A 221 12.02 -8.80 22.66
CA ARG A 221 10.86 -8.29 21.89
C ARG A 221 11.25 -7.35 20.75
N VAL A 222 12.54 -6.97 20.65
CA VAL A 222 13.01 -6.00 19.67
C VAL A 222 13.07 -6.63 18.28
N ALA A 223 12.24 -6.13 17.36
CA ALA A 223 12.04 -6.68 16.04
C ALA A 223 13.26 -6.55 15.10
N ASP A 224 14.17 -5.61 15.35
CA ASP A 224 15.30 -5.32 14.45
C ASP A 224 16.51 -6.26 14.62
N ALA A 225 16.63 -6.92 15.77
CA ALA A 225 17.55 -8.01 16.02
C ALA A 225 17.25 -8.61 17.39
N VAL A 226 16.99 -9.92 17.45
CA VAL A 226 17.10 -10.65 18.71
C VAL A 226 18.55 -10.53 19.14
N ASP A 227 18.80 -9.81 20.23
CA ASP A 227 20.14 -9.71 20.81
C ASP A 227 20.55 -11.09 21.37
N PRO A 228 21.52 -11.79 20.74
CA PRO A 228 21.95 -13.10 21.21
C PRO A 228 22.54 -13.03 22.62
N GLU A 229 23.11 -11.88 23.00
CA GLU A 229 23.62 -11.63 24.34
C GLU A 229 22.48 -11.58 25.35
N ALA A 230 21.38 -10.88 25.04
CA ALA A 230 20.19 -10.85 25.90
C ALA A 230 19.61 -12.25 26.14
N SER A 231 19.50 -13.08 25.10
CA SER A 231 19.02 -14.46 25.24
C SER A 231 19.96 -15.30 26.10
N PHE A 232 21.28 -15.15 25.92
CA PHE A 232 22.27 -15.86 26.72
C PHE A 232 22.24 -15.43 28.19
N LEU A 233 22.21 -14.11 28.45
CA LEU A 233 22.17 -13.55 29.79
C LEU A 233 20.87 -13.91 30.52
N LEU A 234 19.73 -13.91 29.83
CA LEU A 234 18.46 -14.38 30.39
C LEU A 234 18.56 -15.83 30.88
N GLY A 235 19.11 -16.72 30.04
CA GLY A 235 19.33 -18.13 30.41
C GLY A 235 20.28 -18.28 31.60
N LYS A 236 21.41 -17.57 31.58
CA LYS A 236 22.40 -17.56 32.66
C LYS A 236 21.81 -17.06 33.97
N ASP A 237 21.08 -15.94 33.94
CA ASP A 237 20.53 -15.30 35.13
C ASP A 237 19.40 -16.15 35.74
N THR A 238 18.55 -16.75 34.90
CA THR A 238 17.51 -17.69 35.35
C THR A 238 18.12 -18.93 36.00
N ASN A 239 19.18 -19.49 35.42
CA ASN A 239 19.88 -20.64 36.00
C ASN A 239 20.56 -20.28 37.33
N THR A 240 21.27 -19.15 37.37
CA THR A 240 21.91 -18.65 38.60
C THR A 240 20.89 -18.39 39.70
N PHE A 241 19.73 -17.82 39.35
CA PHE A 241 18.64 -17.58 40.30
C PHE A 241 18.15 -18.89 40.93
N ARG A 242 17.93 -19.93 40.11
CA ARG A 242 17.55 -21.27 40.58
C ARG A 242 18.60 -21.88 41.50
N GLU A 243 19.87 -21.85 41.10
CA GLU A 243 20.98 -22.40 41.89
C GLU A 243 21.09 -21.72 43.27
N ILE A 244 20.92 -20.40 43.34
CA ILE A 244 20.93 -19.67 44.62
C ILE A 244 19.74 -20.09 45.48
N LEU A 245 18.53 -20.17 44.91
CA LEU A 245 17.34 -20.62 45.66
C LEU A 245 17.52 -22.04 46.22
N GLU A 246 18.15 -22.95 45.47
CA GLU A 246 18.43 -24.31 45.93
C GLU A 246 19.45 -24.36 47.07
N ARG A 247 20.40 -23.40 47.14
CA ARG A 247 21.34 -23.29 48.26
C ARG A 247 20.77 -22.67 49.52
N LEU A 248 19.73 -21.84 49.39
CA LEU A 248 19.07 -21.15 50.50
C LEU A 248 17.91 -21.96 51.10
N LYS A 249 17.52 -23.07 50.47
CA LYS A 249 16.61 -24.07 51.05
C LYS A 249 17.30 -24.88 52.12
#